data_AF-A0A3C1RNU2-F1
#
_entry.id   AF-A0A3C1RNU2-F1
#
_cell.length_a   1.000
_cell.length_b   1.000
_cell.length_c   1.000
_cell.angle_alpha   90.00
_cell.angle_beta   90.00
_cell.angle_gamma   90.00
#
_symmetry.space_group_name_H-M   'P 1'
#
loop_
_entity.id
_entity.type
_entity.pdbx_description
1 polymer ?
#
loop_
_entity_poly.entity_id
_entity_poly.type
_entity_poly.pdbx_seq_one_letter_code
_entity_poly.pdbx_strand_id
1 'polypeptide(L)'
;MNNTFYLLSNNDILMFNKNTFTVEKFKEILIDILNKKMYIKGYKADGVTSFDFHLLARINSEYNIEKKVTLTVNQSIVNTVSEAIDCQLLKLGAASWKSGKLKFKAIANYNNLSEPQLTIEIELEFCPDEPELSETSDSALDELRQQLQIYK
;
A
#
# COMPACT_ATOMS: atom_id res chain seq x y z
N MET A 1 14.98 17.47 -6.81
CA MET A 1 14.06 16.92 -5.79
C MET A 1 13.65 15.53 -6.24
N ASN A 2 14.17 14.48 -5.59
CA ASN A 2 13.80 13.10 -5.89
C ASN A 2 12.43 12.82 -5.23
N ASN A 3 11.34 13.07 -5.96
CA ASN A 3 9.98 12.78 -5.51
C ASN A 3 9.62 11.30 -5.76
N THR A 4 10.54 10.39 -5.48
CA THR A 4 10.35 8.98 -5.79
C THR A 4 9.82 8.27 -4.55
N PHE A 5 8.59 7.76 -4.68
CA PHE A 5 7.98 6.90 -3.67
C PHE A 5 8.58 5.49 -3.76
N TYR A 6 8.88 4.88 -2.61
CA TYR A 6 9.32 3.50 -2.51
C TYR A 6 8.43 2.69 -1.58
N LEU A 7 8.29 1.38 -1.86
CA LEU A 7 7.46 0.47 -1.08
C LEU A 7 8.08 0.20 0.29
N LEU A 8 7.25 0.21 1.33
CA LEU A 8 7.67 -0.06 2.70
C LEU A 8 7.65 -1.54 3.07
N SER A 9 8.59 -1.93 3.95
CA SER A 9 8.63 -3.25 4.54
C SER A 9 7.65 -3.36 5.72
N ASN A 10 7.11 -4.55 5.96
CA ASN A 10 6.15 -4.79 7.03
C ASN A 10 6.70 -4.48 8.44
N ASN A 11 8.02 -4.61 8.62
CA ASN A 11 8.71 -4.38 9.88
C ASN A 11 9.06 -2.91 10.12
N ASP A 12 8.89 -2.04 9.12
CA ASP A 12 9.15 -0.62 9.30
C ASP A 12 8.08 0.00 10.21
N ILE A 13 8.45 1.09 10.89
CA ILE A 13 7.58 1.78 11.84
C ILE A 13 7.20 3.14 11.28
N LEU A 14 5.90 3.38 11.21
CA LEU A 14 5.30 4.66 10.85
C LEU A 14 4.92 5.42 12.11
N MET A 15 5.11 6.73 12.08
CA MET A 15 4.63 7.63 13.12
C MET A 15 3.78 8.75 12.51
N PHE A 16 2.58 8.90 13.06
CA PHE A 16 1.66 9.98 12.75
C PHE A 16 1.40 10.76 14.02
N ASN A 17 1.79 12.03 14.03
CA ASN A 17 1.77 12.87 15.22
C ASN A 17 2.60 12.25 16.36
N LYS A 18 1.94 11.54 17.29
CA LYS A 18 2.56 10.85 18.45
C LYS A 18 2.23 9.36 18.51
N ASN A 19 1.52 8.83 17.51
CA ASN A 19 1.11 7.44 17.47
C ASN A 19 2.00 6.68 16.49
N THR A 20 2.50 5.52 16.93
CA THR A 20 3.34 4.64 16.12
C THR A 20 2.60 3.38 15.71
N PHE A 21 2.92 2.89 14.52
CA PHE A 21 2.35 1.67 13.96
C PHE A 21 3.45 0.93 13.21
N THR A 22 3.49 -0.39 13.30
CA THR A 22 4.21 -1.16 12.28
C THR A 22 3.46 -1.04 10.96
N VAL A 23 4.17 -1.07 9.83
CA VAL A 23 3.57 -1.05 8.50
C VAL A 23 2.56 -2.19 8.32
N GLU A 24 2.88 -3.39 8.83
CA GLU A 24 1.96 -4.52 8.84
C GLU A 24 0.65 -4.19 9.55
N LYS A 25 0.72 -3.66 10.78
CA LYS A 25 -0.48 -3.33 11.55
C LYS A 25 -1.29 -2.23 10.90
N PHE A 26 -0.62 -1.26 10.29
CA PHE A 26 -1.28 -0.19 9.55
C PHE A 26 -2.03 -0.74 8.33
N LYS A 27 -1.43 -1.67 7.57
CA LYS A 27 -2.10 -2.37 6.46
C LYS A 27 -3.34 -3.13 6.93
N GLU A 28 -3.25 -3.88 8.02
CA GLU A 28 -4.40 -4.60 8.60
C GLU A 28 -5.56 -3.66 8.95
N ILE A 29 -5.26 -2.52 9.59
CA ILE A 29 -6.26 -1.50 9.95
C ILE A 29 -6.92 -0.94 8.68
N LEU A 30 -6.15 -0.63 7.64
CA LEU A 30 -6.68 -0.16 6.36
C LEU A 30 -7.58 -1.20 5.69
N ILE A 31 -7.18 -2.47 5.68
CA ILE A 31 -7.98 -3.58 5.14
C ILE A 31 -9.30 -3.70 5.91
N ASP A 32 -9.29 -3.66 7.24
CA ASP A 32 -10.51 -3.71 8.05
C ASP A 32 -11.43 -2.51 7.78
N ILE A 33 -10.88 -1.29 7.69
CA ILE A 33 -11.65 -0.09 7.35
C ILE A 33 -12.25 -0.20 5.95
N LEU A 34 -11.48 -0.64 4.95
CA LEU A 34 -11.94 -0.78 3.57
C LEU A 34 -13.02 -1.86 3.47
N ASN A 35 -12.79 -3.01 4.10
CA ASN A 35 -13.79 -4.06 4.22
C ASN A 35 -15.07 -3.51 4.84
N LYS A 36 -15.02 -2.83 6.00
CA LYS A 36 -16.20 -2.22 6.63
C LYS A 36 -16.91 -1.22 5.73
N LYS A 37 -16.17 -0.32 5.08
CA LYS A 37 -16.73 0.69 4.18
C LYS A 37 -17.35 0.08 2.93
N MET A 38 -16.81 -1.03 2.46
CA MET A 38 -17.50 -1.90 1.52
C MET A 38 -18.75 -2.41 2.26
N TYR A 39 -18.62 -3.24 3.31
CA TYR A 39 -19.68 -3.92 4.07
C TYR A 39 -20.96 -3.13 4.44
N ILE A 40 -20.91 -1.80 4.52
CA ILE A 40 -21.99 -0.94 5.02
C ILE A 40 -23.03 -0.52 3.94
N LYS A 41 -22.80 -0.76 2.64
CA LYS A 41 -23.73 -0.38 1.55
C LYS A 41 -24.65 -1.51 1.01
N GLY A 42 -25.10 -2.43 1.86
CA GLY A 42 -26.16 -3.39 1.49
C GLY A 42 -27.45 -3.09 2.23
N TYR A 43 -28.53 -2.72 1.53
CA TYR A 43 -29.87 -2.68 2.13
C TYR A 43 -30.29 -4.10 2.52
N LYS A 44 -30.72 -4.29 3.77
CA LYS A 44 -31.29 -5.56 4.24
C LYS A 44 -32.66 -5.77 3.60
N ALA A 45 -32.85 -6.89 2.91
CA ALA A 45 -34.19 -7.42 2.61
C ALA A 45 -34.47 -8.77 3.31
N ASP A 46 -33.46 -9.60 3.60
CA ASP A 46 -33.74 -11.02 3.89
C ASP A 46 -32.64 -11.80 4.66
N GLY A 47 -31.69 -11.11 5.32
CA GLY A 47 -30.81 -11.76 6.30
C GLY A 47 -29.61 -12.54 5.74
N VAL A 48 -29.39 -12.52 4.43
CA VAL A 48 -28.10 -12.85 3.81
C VAL A 48 -27.36 -11.54 3.56
N THR A 49 -26.21 -11.35 4.20
CA THR A 49 -25.35 -10.18 3.96
C THR A 49 -24.68 -10.30 2.59
N SER A 50 -25.39 -9.91 1.53
CA SER A 50 -24.82 -9.76 0.19
C SER A 50 -24.32 -8.33 0.01
N PHE A 51 -23.07 -8.22 -0.42
CA PHE A 51 -22.54 -6.97 -0.93
C PHE A 51 -23.12 -6.68 -2.31
N ASP A 52 -23.51 -5.44 -2.55
CA ASP A 52 -23.63 -4.91 -3.92
C ASP A 52 -22.22 -4.79 -4.52
N PHE A 53 -21.63 -5.94 -4.85
CA PHE A 53 -20.61 -6.07 -5.90
C PHE A 53 -21.17 -5.69 -7.27
N HIS A 54 -22.38 -5.15 -7.36
CA HIS A 54 -23.10 -4.87 -8.58
C HIS A 54 -22.27 -4.13 -9.62
N LEU A 55 -21.39 -3.20 -9.25
CA LEU A 55 -20.53 -2.56 -10.25
C LEU A 55 -19.47 -3.54 -10.80
N LEU A 56 -18.71 -4.21 -9.93
CA LEU A 56 -17.66 -5.15 -10.34
C LEU A 56 -18.24 -6.39 -11.03
N ALA A 57 -19.35 -6.92 -10.54
CA ALA A 57 -20.10 -8.01 -11.15
C ALA A 57 -20.70 -7.62 -12.50
N ARG A 58 -21.16 -6.37 -12.68
CA ARG A 58 -21.60 -5.88 -14.00
C ARG A 58 -20.44 -5.72 -14.97
N ILE A 59 -19.29 -5.25 -14.48
CA ILE A 59 -18.07 -5.17 -15.29
C ILE A 59 -17.59 -6.59 -15.66
N ASN A 60 -17.71 -7.55 -14.74
CA ASN A 60 -17.32 -8.94 -14.96
C ASN A 60 -18.51 -9.75 -15.47
N SER A 61 -18.95 -9.42 -16.68
CA SER A 61 -20.08 -10.05 -17.35
C SER A 61 -19.79 -10.34 -18.82
N GLU A 62 -20.78 -10.87 -19.52
CA GLU A 62 -20.73 -11.10 -20.95
C GLU A 62 -21.05 -9.82 -21.72
N TYR A 63 -20.15 -9.46 -22.63
CA TYR A 63 -20.32 -8.36 -23.56
C TYR A 63 -20.62 -8.93 -24.94
N ASN A 64 -21.79 -8.59 -25.47
CA ASN A 64 -22.22 -9.03 -26.79
C ASN A 64 -22.00 -7.91 -27.81
N ILE A 65 -20.96 -8.03 -28.64
CA ILE A 65 -20.66 -7.09 -29.71
C ILE A 65 -21.48 -7.48 -30.94
N GLU A 66 -22.47 -6.65 -31.26
CA GLU A 66 -23.40 -6.83 -32.39
C GLU A 66 -24.08 -8.21 -32.47
N LYS A 67 -24.20 -8.93 -31.33
CA LYS A 67 -24.67 -10.33 -31.28
C LYS A 67 -23.85 -11.31 -32.14
N LYS A 68 -22.65 -10.92 -32.57
CA LYS A 68 -21.73 -11.73 -33.40
C LYS A 68 -20.56 -12.28 -32.59
N VAL A 69 -20.11 -11.53 -31.59
CA VAL A 69 -18.98 -11.89 -30.74
C VAL A 69 -19.37 -11.70 -29.29
N THR A 70 -19.21 -12.75 -28.50
CA THR A 70 -19.39 -12.73 -27.05
C THR A 70 -18.02 -12.69 -26.39
N LEU A 71 -17.77 -11.67 -25.57
CA LEU A 71 -16.57 -11.53 -24.75
C LEU A 71 -16.97 -11.64 -23.29
N THR A 72 -16.42 -12.60 -22.57
CA THR A 72 -16.69 -12.75 -21.13
C THR A 72 -15.54 -12.16 -20.33
N VAL A 73 -15.84 -11.19 -19.47
CA VAL A 73 -14.87 -10.63 -18.52
C VAL A 73 -14.98 -11.41 -17.21
N ASN A 74 -13.98 -12.26 -16.94
CA ASN A 74 -13.98 -13.11 -15.75
C ASN A 74 -13.27 -12.47 -14.55
N GLN A 75 -12.41 -11.48 -14.79
CA GLN A 75 -11.60 -10.83 -13.77
C GLN A 75 -11.54 -9.31 -14.01
N SER A 76 -11.54 -8.55 -12.92
CA SER A 76 -11.23 -7.12 -12.94
C SER A 76 -10.36 -6.73 -11.75
N ILE A 77 -9.58 -5.67 -11.95
CA ILE A 77 -8.67 -5.11 -10.95
C ILE A 77 -9.00 -3.62 -10.83
N VAL A 78 -9.27 -3.16 -9.61
CA VAL A 78 -9.50 -1.74 -9.30
C VAL A 78 -8.41 -1.25 -8.38
N ASN A 79 -7.70 -0.21 -8.83
CA ASN A 79 -6.65 0.46 -8.06
C ASN A 79 -7.18 1.78 -7.50
N THR A 80 -7.06 1.96 -6.20
CA THR A 80 -7.33 3.23 -5.51
C THR A 80 -6.07 3.71 -4.84
N VAL A 81 -5.66 4.96 -5.09
CA VAL A 81 -4.47 5.56 -4.50
C VAL A 81 -4.89 6.75 -3.65
N SER A 82 -4.34 6.86 -2.44
CA SER A 82 -4.60 7.98 -1.56
C SER A 82 -3.83 9.23 -1.96
N GLU A 83 -4.26 10.37 -1.44
CA GLU A 83 -3.39 11.53 -1.34
C GLU A 83 -2.18 11.22 -0.46
N ALA A 84 -1.12 12.03 -0.63
CA ALA A 84 0.08 11.92 0.18
C ALA A 84 -0.14 12.61 1.53
N ILE A 85 0.17 11.94 2.63
CA ILE A 85 0.03 12.47 3.98
C ILE A 85 1.39 12.53 4.67
N ASP A 86 1.61 13.56 5.48
CA ASP A 86 2.87 13.72 6.20
C ASP A 86 2.98 12.67 7.32
N CYS A 87 4.13 12.03 7.42
CA CYS A 87 4.45 11.08 8.49
C CYS A 87 5.96 11.02 8.74
N GLN A 88 6.34 10.26 9.76
CA GLN A 88 7.73 9.89 9.98
C GLN A 88 7.88 8.37 9.84
N LEU A 89 9.01 7.94 9.29
CA LEU A 89 9.37 6.55 9.05
C LEU A 89 10.64 6.21 9.84
N LEU A 90 10.62 5.09 10.55
CA LEU A 90 11.80 4.46 11.13
C LEU A 90 11.95 3.07 10.52
N LYS A 91 13.01 2.88 9.74
CA LYS A 91 13.36 1.57 9.19
C LYS A 91 13.98 0.70 10.28
N LEU A 92 13.79 -0.62 10.18
CA LEU A 92 14.45 -1.55 11.10
C LEU A 92 15.98 -1.38 11.01
N GLY A 93 16.62 -1.13 12.16
CA GLY A 93 18.08 -0.93 12.23
C GLY A 93 18.55 0.49 11.90
N ALA A 94 17.66 1.42 11.54
CA ALA A 94 18.02 2.82 11.37
C ALA A 94 18.20 3.52 12.73
N ALA A 95 19.13 4.48 12.77
CA ALA A 95 19.42 5.25 13.98
C ALA A 95 18.43 6.40 14.24
N SER A 96 17.68 6.83 13.21
CA SER A 96 16.89 8.05 13.26
C SER A 96 15.59 7.97 12.46
N TRP A 97 14.62 8.80 12.84
CA TRP A 97 13.36 8.98 12.12
C TRP A 97 13.57 9.85 10.87
N LYS A 98 12.89 9.48 9.79
CA LYS A 98 12.86 10.25 8.54
C LYS A 98 11.48 10.84 8.33
N SER A 99 11.40 12.16 8.24
CA SER A 99 10.17 12.85 7.82
C SER A 99 9.95 12.68 6.32
N GLY A 100 8.68 12.56 5.94
CA GLY A 100 8.30 12.44 4.55
C GLY A 100 6.81 12.26 4.37
N LYS A 101 6.44 11.83 3.18
CA LYS A 101 5.05 11.64 2.77
C LYS A 101 4.75 10.17 2.50
N LEU A 102 3.66 9.69 3.07
CA LEU A 102 3.11 8.35 2.84
C LEU A 102 1.94 8.41 1.87
N LYS A 103 1.84 7.42 0.99
CA LYS A 103 0.62 7.07 0.25
C LYS A 103 0.28 5.62 0.54
N PHE A 104 -1.01 5.30 0.49
CA PHE A 104 -1.44 3.92 0.37
C PHE A 104 -2.11 3.69 -0.98
N LYS A 105 -1.97 2.46 -1.47
CA LYS A 105 -2.64 1.98 -2.66
C LYS A 105 -3.40 0.71 -2.30
N ALA A 106 -4.70 0.74 -2.55
CA ALA A 106 -5.59 -0.41 -2.39
C ALA A 106 -5.85 -1.03 -3.76
N ILE A 107 -5.57 -2.32 -3.87
CA ILE A 107 -5.77 -3.11 -5.08
C ILE A 107 -6.87 -4.10 -4.78
N ALA A 108 -8.04 -3.89 -5.40
CA ALA A 108 -9.19 -4.76 -5.28
C ALA A 108 -9.27 -5.66 -6.51
N ASN A 109 -9.06 -6.96 -6.31
CA ASN A 109 -9.17 -7.97 -7.35
C ASN A 109 -10.51 -8.68 -7.21
N TYR A 110 -11.31 -8.66 -8.27
CA TYR A 110 -12.59 -9.36 -8.32
C TYR A 110 -12.53 -10.46 -9.38
N ASN A 111 -12.72 -11.69 -8.92
CA ASN A 111 -12.78 -12.88 -9.75
C ASN A 111 -14.20 -13.41 -9.73
N ASN A 112 -14.78 -13.58 -10.92
CA ASN A 112 -16.14 -14.09 -11.11
C ASN A 112 -16.10 -15.43 -11.85
N LEU A 113 -15.17 -16.30 -11.45
CA LEU A 113 -15.31 -17.73 -11.73
C LEU A 113 -16.57 -18.24 -11.01
N SER A 114 -16.87 -19.54 -11.09
CA SER A 114 -18.10 -20.14 -10.53
C SER A 114 -18.48 -19.67 -9.11
N GLU A 115 -17.53 -19.14 -8.34
CA GLU A 115 -17.73 -18.45 -7.07
C GLU A 115 -17.11 -17.03 -7.12
N PRO A 116 -17.90 -15.97 -6.85
CA PRO A 116 -17.40 -14.59 -6.83
C PRO A 116 -16.50 -14.36 -5.61
N GLN A 117 -15.26 -13.93 -5.85
CA GLN A 117 -14.29 -13.63 -4.80
C GLN A 117 -13.71 -12.22 -4.97
N LEU A 118 -13.77 -11.42 -3.91
CA LEU A 118 -13.04 -10.16 -3.79
C LEU A 118 -11.85 -10.34 -2.86
N THR A 119 -10.67 -9.97 -3.33
CA THR A 119 -9.48 -9.81 -2.48
C THR A 119 -8.99 -8.37 -2.52
N ILE A 120 -8.52 -7.86 -1.38
CA ILE A 120 -7.97 -6.51 -1.26
C ILE A 120 -6.54 -6.62 -0.77
N GLU A 121 -5.63 -6.02 -1.51
CA GLU A 121 -4.22 -5.87 -1.13
C GLU A 121 -3.91 -4.39 -0.85
N ILE A 122 -3.04 -4.14 0.13
CA ILE A 122 -2.61 -2.79 0.50
C ILE A 122 -1.09 -2.67 0.37
N GLU A 123 -0.69 -1.71 -0.46
CA GLU A 123 0.69 -1.25 -0.60
C GLU A 123 0.82 0.10 0.12
N LEU A 124 1.91 0.27 0.86
CA LEU A 124 2.29 1.55 1.48
C LEU A 124 3.58 2.03 0.84
N GLU A 125 3.57 3.25 0.34
CA GLU A 125 4.71 3.85 -0.32
C GLU A 125 5.11 5.15 0.39
N PHE A 126 6.41 5.37 0.53
CA PHE A 126 6.96 6.53 1.23
C PHE A 126 7.94 7.32 0.37
N CYS A 127 7.87 8.64 0.47
CA CYS A 127 8.82 9.57 -0.14
C CYS A 127 9.41 10.45 0.97
N PRO A 128 10.72 10.39 1.25
CA PRO A 128 11.35 11.21 2.27
C PRO A 128 11.41 12.68 1.81
N ASP A 129 11.28 13.62 2.76
CA ASP A 129 11.37 15.07 2.45
C ASP A 129 12.79 15.47 2.09
N GLU A 130 13.76 14.87 2.78
CA GLU A 130 15.18 15.02 2.52
C GLU A 130 15.71 13.76 1.83
N PRO A 131 16.55 13.89 0.79
CA PRO A 131 17.16 12.73 0.16
C PRO A 131 17.91 11.91 1.21
N GLU A 132 17.87 10.58 1.12
CA GLU A 132 18.72 9.75 1.96
C GLU A 132 20.17 10.13 1.65
N LEU A 133 20.79 10.91 2.54
CA LEU A 133 22.24 11.00 2.62
C LEU A 133 22.70 9.55 2.74
N SER A 134 23.40 9.05 1.73
CA SER A 134 24.00 7.74 1.81
C SER A 134 24.88 7.74 3.05
N GLU A 135 24.47 7.03 4.11
CA GLU A 135 25.30 6.73 5.28
C GLU A 135 26.47 5.78 4.92
N THR A 136 26.84 5.76 3.65
CA THR A 136 28.03 5.13 3.08
C THR A 136 28.82 6.20 2.34
N SER A 137 29.22 7.28 3.00
CA SER A 137 30.60 7.69 2.74
C SER A 137 31.46 6.65 3.45
N ASP A 138 31.78 5.55 2.78
CA ASP A 138 32.94 4.72 3.14
C ASP A 138 34.18 5.60 3.36
N SER A 139 34.21 6.80 2.74
CA SER A 139 35.16 7.88 3.02
C SER A 139 35.28 8.27 4.50
N ALA A 140 34.21 8.32 5.29
CA ALA A 140 34.31 8.69 6.72
C ALA A 140 34.96 7.57 7.56
N LEU A 141 34.69 6.30 7.22
CA LEU A 141 35.35 5.15 7.84
C LEU A 141 36.78 4.96 7.34
N ASP A 142 37.05 5.26 6.07
CA ASP A 142 38.38 5.23 5.48
C ASP A 142 39.28 6.35 6.01
N GLU A 143 38.72 7.54 6.27
CA GLU A 143 39.42 8.62 6.96
C GLU A 143 39.83 8.21 8.39
N LEU A 144 38.94 7.54 9.14
CA LEU A 144 39.28 7.00 10.46
C LEU A 144 40.35 5.90 10.40
N ARG A 145 40.30 5.01 9.40
CA ARG A 145 41.31 3.97 9.18
C ARG A 145 42.68 4.57 8.84
N GLN A 146 42.72 5.64 8.05
CA GLN A 146 43.96 6.36 7.74
C GLN A 146 44.52 7.06 8.98
N GLN A 147 43.69 7.72 9.80
CA GLN A 147 44.15 8.40 11.02
C GLN A 147 44.73 7.43 12.06
N LEU A 148 44.17 6.23 12.19
CA LEU A 148 44.65 5.20 13.12
C LEU A 148 45.96 4.54 12.68
N GLN A 149 46.31 4.60 11.39
CA GLN A 149 47.58 4.06 10.86
C GLN A 149 48.77 5.01 11.05
N ILE A 150 48.53 6.30 11.33
CA ILE A 150 49.58 7.31 11.53
C ILE A 150 50.24 7.19 12.92
N TYR A 151 49.63 6.47 13.86
CA TYR A 151 50.14 6.26 15.23
C TYR A 151 51.01 4.99 15.41
N LYS A 152 51.67 4.51 14.35
CA LYS A 152 52.65 3.41 14.43
C LYS A 152 54.07 3.89 14.25
#